data_AF-A0A935EJU2-F1
#
_entry.id   AF-A0A935EJU2-F1
#
_cell.length_a   1.000
_cell.length_b   1.000
_cell.length_c   1.000
_cell.angle_alpha   90.00
_cell.angle_beta   90.00
_cell.angle_gamma   90.00
#
_symmetry.space_group_name_H-M   'P 1'
#
loop_
_entity.id
_entity.type
_entity.pdbx_description
1 polymer ?
#
loop_
_entity_poly.entity_id
_entity_poly.type
_entity_poly.pdbx_seq_one_letter_code
_entity_poly.pdbx_strand_id
1 'polypeptide(L)'
;MAFETPIAVFAYNRPARTEALLAVLRDLRPGRLLFVTDGPRQDKPEDAGQCAAVRRVLDGVDWPCRVSRCHGDRHLGCTPRVLSGLAWIFGQEEHAIILEDDLLPSPEFFPGQGACCRSMRTTSASCR
;
A
#
# COMPACT_ATOMS: atom_id res chain seq x y z
N MET A 1 14.36 -16.22 -3.16
CA MET A 1 13.49 -16.27 -1.96
C MET A 1 12.60 -15.04 -2.02
N ALA A 2 11.31 -15.17 -1.67
CA ALA A 2 10.41 -14.01 -1.66
C ALA A 2 10.73 -13.12 -0.46
N PHE A 3 10.58 -11.81 -0.59
CA PHE A 3 10.73 -10.90 0.54
C PHE A 3 9.57 -11.13 1.54
N GLU A 4 9.91 -11.42 2.79
CA GLU A 4 8.96 -11.97 3.77
C GLU A 4 8.13 -10.89 4.50
N THR A 5 8.70 -9.69 4.70
CA THR A 5 7.98 -8.61 5.40
C THR A 5 6.83 -8.10 4.53
N PRO A 6 5.57 -8.07 5.04
CA PRO A 6 4.45 -7.49 4.32
C PRO A 6 4.71 -6.04 3.91
N ILE A 7 4.34 -5.68 2.69
CA ILE A 7 4.43 -4.30 2.20
C ILE A 7 3.01 -3.80 1.93
N ALA A 8 2.66 -2.67 2.54
CA ALA A 8 1.42 -1.97 2.29
C ALA A 8 1.69 -0.73 1.43
N VAL A 9 0.89 -0.55 0.38
CA VAL A 9 0.97 0.62 -0.51
C VAL A 9 -0.31 1.44 -0.39
N PHE A 10 -0.14 2.72 -0.06
CA PHE A 10 -1.17 3.74 -0.15
C PHE A 10 -1.08 4.44 -1.50
N ALA A 11 -2.19 4.46 -2.24
CA ALA A 11 -2.24 5.13 -3.55
C ALA A 11 -3.56 5.87 -3.75
N TYR A 12 -3.59 6.82 -4.69
CA TYR A 12 -4.82 7.52 -5.03
C TYR A 12 -5.13 7.54 -6.53
N ASN A 13 -4.67 8.57 -7.25
CA ASN A 13 -5.06 8.88 -8.63
C ASN A 13 -3.83 9.17 -9.51
N ARG A 14 -2.66 8.62 -9.17
CA ARG A 14 -1.39 8.84 -9.87
C ARG A 14 -0.87 7.54 -10.51
N PRO A 15 -1.54 7.01 -11.56
CA PRO A 15 -1.23 5.69 -12.11
C PRO A 15 0.23 5.52 -12.51
N ALA A 16 0.85 6.52 -13.14
CA ALA A 16 2.25 6.44 -13.55
C ALA A 16 3.22 6.31 -12.36
N ARG A 17 2.93 6.95 -11.22
CA ARG A 17 3.78 6.81 -10.03
C ARG A 17 3.54 5.48 -9.33
N THR A 18 2.28 5.05 -9.24
CA THR A 18 1.93 3.72 -8.75
C THR A 18 2.60 2.62 -9.58
N GLU A 19 2.67 2.78 -10.90
CA GLU A 19 3.33 1.85 -11.81
C GLU A 19 4.84 1.80 -11.56
N ALA A 20 5.48 2.96 -11.38
CA ALA A 20 6.90 3.03 -11.05
C ALA A 20 7.21 2.33 -9.71
N LEU A 21 6.39 2.56 -8.68
CA LEU A 21 6.52 1.86 -7.40
C LEU A 21 6.28 0.35 -7.55
N LEU A 22 5.26 -0.07 -8.30
CA LEU A 22 4.98 -1.48 -8.52
C LEU A 22 6.12 -2.19 -9.27
N ALA A 23 6.81 -1.49 -10.17
CA ALA A 23 8.01 -2.02 -10.83
C ALA A 23 9.15 -2.31 -9.82
N VAL A 24 9.39 -1.41 -8.86
CA VAL A 24 10.35 -1.67 -7.76
C VAL A 24 9.93 -2.88 -6.92
N LEU A 25 8.64 -2.99 -6.60
CA LEU A 25 8.12 -4.14 -5.86
C LEU A 25 8.19 -5.43 -6.66
N ARG A 26 8.06 -5.37 -7.99
CA ARG A 26 8.21 -6.52 -8.89
C ARG A 26 9.62 -7.10 -8.85
N ASP A 27 10.63 -6.25 -8.75
CA ASP A 27 12.02 -6.70 -8.61
C ASP A 27 12.28 -7.35 -7.25
N LEU A 28 11.67 -6.80 -6.18
CA LEU A 28 11.76 -7.34 -4.82
C LEU A 28 10.98 -8.65 -4.63
N ARG A 29 9.88 -8.85 -5.38
CA ARG A 29 8.96 -10.00 -5.29
C ARG A 29 8.50 -10.29 -3.84
N PRO A 30 7.84 -9.33 -3.16
CA PRO A 30 7.29 -9.57 -1.83
C PRO A 30 6.24 -10.67 -1.86
N GLY A 31 6.28 -11.54 -0.85
CA GLY A 31 5.30 -12.62 -0.71
C GLY A 31 3.91 -12.14 -0.25
N ARG A 32 3.84 -10.92 0.31
CA ARG A 32 2.61 -10.33 0.86
C ARG A 32 2.50 -8.84 0.51
N LEU A 33 1.41 -8.48 -0.16
CA LEU A 33 1.09 -7.09 -0.50
C LEU A 33 -0.30 -6.71 0.02
N LEU A 34 -0.40 -5.49 0.52
CA LEU A 34 -1.65 -4.87 0.95
C LEU A 34 -1.82 -3.54 0.21
N PHE A 35 -2.89 -3.39 -0.55
CA PHE A 35 -3.14 -2.16 -1.29
C PHE A 35 -4.29 -1.40 -0.68
N VAL A 36 -4.02 -0.17 -0.28
CA VAL A 36 -5.02 0.77 0.24
C VAL A 36 -5.14 1.90 -0.77
N THR A 37 -6.32 2.08 -1.36
CA THR A 37 -6.55 3.21 -2.26
C THR A 37 -7.70 4.09 -1.80
N ASP A 38 -7.57 5.39 -1.99
CA ASP A 38 -8.73 6.29 -1.84
C ASP A 38 -9.70 6.18 -3.02
N GLY A 39 -10.90 6.74 -2.85
CA GLY A 39 -11.90 6.86 -3.91
C GLY A 39 -11.87 8.23 -4.60
N PRO A 40 -12.49 8.37 -5.78
CA PRO A 40 -12.48 9.62 -6.53
C PRO A 40 -13.24 10.73 -5.80
N ARG A 41 -12.82 11.97 -6.06
CA ARG A 41 -13.54 13.17 -5.64
C ARG A 41 -14.78 13.38 -6.51
N GLN A 42 -15.90 13.75 -5.89
CA GLN A 42 -17.16 13.97 -6.61
C GLN A 42 -17.12 15.22 -7.50
N ASP A 43 -16.35 16.23 -7.09
CA ASP A 43 -16.15 17.50 -7.79
C ASP A 43 -15.04 17.46 -8.85
N LYS A 44 -14.38 16.30 -9.05
CA LYS A 44 -13.29 16.14 -10.01
C LYS A 44 -13.46 14.87 -10.87
N PRO A 45 -14.20 14.95 -12.00
CA PRO A 45 -14.55 13.78 -12.82
C PRO A 45 -13.34 12.97 -13.32
N GLU A 46 -12.19 13.61 -13.54
CA GLU A 46 -10.97 12.93 -14.00
C GLU A 46 -10.48 11.90 -12.97
N ASP A 47 -10.72 12.14 -11.67
CA ASP A 47 -10.26 11.26 -10.61
C ASP A 47 -10.89 9.85 -10.73
N ALA A 48 -12.11 9.73 -11.25
CA ALA A 48 -12.74 8.42 -11.46
C ALA A 48 -11.93 7.56 -12.44
N GLY A 49 -11.50 8.15 -13.57
CA GLY A 49 -10.67 7.47 -14.56
C GLY A 49 -9.28 7.15 -14.02
N GLN A 50 -8.67 8.07 -13.29
CA GLN A 50 -7.33 7.91 -12.70
C GLN A 50 -7.30 6.86 -11.58
N CYS A 51 -8.28 6.87 -10.67
CA CYS A 51 -8.42 5.84 -9.63
C CYS A 51 -8.65 4.46 -10.24
N ALA A 52 -9.47 4.35 -11.29
CA ALA A 52 -9.65 3.10 -12.00
C ALA A 52 -8.34 2.62 -12.66
N ALA A 53 -7.54 3.54 -13.21
CA ALA A 53 -6.22 3.22 -13.75
C ALA A 53 -5.25 2.74 -12.67
N VAL A 54 -5.18 3.41 -11.52
CA VAL A 54 -4.37 2.97 -10.36
C VAL A 54 -4.74 1.56 -9.92
N ARG A 55 -6.04 1.25 -9.81
CA ARG A 55 -6.51 -0.10 -9.45
C ARG A 55 -6.05 -1.15 -10.47
N ARG A 56 -6.15 -0.85 -11.78
CA ARG A 56 -5.64 -1.74 -12.84
C ARG A 56 -4.14 -1.96 -12.77
N VAL A 57 -3.36 -0.91 -12.46
CA VAL A 57 -1.90 -1.05 -12.26
C VAL A 57 -1.63 -2.04 -11.11
N LEU A 58 -2.30 -1.86 -9.96
CA LEU A 58 -2.15 -2.72 -8.79
C LEU A 58 -2.61 -4.17 -9.03
N ASP A 59 -3.47 -4.41 -10.02
CA ASP A 59 -3.85 -5.75 -10.46
C ASP A 59 -2.79 -6.45 -11.31
N GLY A 60 -1.77 -5.72 -11.78
CA GLY A 60 -0.64 -6.23 -12.58
C GLY A 60 0.44 -6.97 -11.80
N VAL A 61 0.18 -7.41 -10.56
CA VAL A 61 1.10 -8.24 -9.77
C VAL A 61 1.19 -9.63 -10.42
N ASP A 62 2.34 -9.93 -11.02
CA ASP A 62 2.58 -11.10 -11.88
C ASP A 62 3.58 -12.12 -11.27
N TRP A 63 3.89 -11.99 -9.98
CA TRP A 63 4.71 -12.94 -9.21
C TRP A 63 3.89 -13.63 -8.10
N PRO A 64 4.35 -14.77 -7.56
CA PRO A 64 3.71 -15.41 -6.42
C PRO A 64 3.63 -14.47 -5.21
N CYS A 65 2.43 -13.94 -4.95
CA CYS A 65 2.18 -12.95 -3.91
C CYS A 65 0.75 -13.08 -3.38
N ARG A 66 0.57 -13.03 -2.06
CA ARG A 66 -0.76 -12.93 -1.45
C ARG A 66 -1.16 -11.46 -1.38
N VAL A 67 -2.06 -11.03 -2.27
CA VAL A 67 -2.51 -9.63 -2.34
C VAL A 67 -3.85 -9.43 -1.62
N SER A 68 -3.92 -8.48 -0.68
CA SER A 68 -5.17 -7.96 -0.10
C SER A 68 -5.42 -6.53 -0.61
N ARG A 69 -6.69 -6.15 -0.84
CA ARG A 69 -7.06 -4.83 -1.35
C ARG A 69 -8.13 -4.17 -0.48
N CYS A 70 -7.97 -2.88 -0.23
CA CYS A 70 -8.91 -2.02 0.48
C CYS A 70 -9.12 -0.73 -0.33
N HIS A 71 -10.09 -0.76 -1.25
CA HIS A 71 -10.42 0.39 -2.09
C HIS A 71 -11.51 1.23 -1.44
N GLY A 72 -11.32 2.55 -1.41
CA GLY A 72 -12.37 3.50 -1.05
C GLY A 72 -13.28 3.79 -2.24
N ASP A 73 -14.58 3.90 -1.99
CA ASP A 73 -15.56 4.26 -3.03
C ASP A 73 -15.65 5.77 -3.26
N ARG A 74 -15.27 6.57 -2.26
CA ARG A 74 -15.26 8.04 -2.30
C ARG A 74 -13.96 8.58 -1.72
N HIS A 75 -13.60 9.80 -2.10
CA HIS A 75 -12.44 10.48 -1.53
C HIS A 75 -12.66 10.79 -0.05
N LEU A 76 -11.89 10.15 0.82
CA LEU A 76 -11.85 10.45 2.25
C LEU A 76 -10.79 11.50 2.58
N GLY A 77 -9.80 11.68 1.70
CA GLY A 77 -8.66 12.56 1.94
C GLY A 77 -7.55 11.89 2.75
N CYS A 78 -6.40 12.55 2.85
CA CYS A 78 -5.16 11.95 3.36
C CYS A 78 -5.32 11.38 4.78
N THR A 79 -5.60 12.21 5.80
CA THR A 79 -5.65 11.75 7.20
C THR A 79 -6.69 10.65 7.44
N PRO A 80 -7.97 10.79 7.03
CA PRO A 80 -8.96 9.75 7.31
C PRO A 80 -8.68 8.46 6.54
N ARG A 81 -8.16 8.55 5.31
CA ARG A 81 -7.80 7.38 4.50
C ARG A 81 -6.59 6.64 5.06
N VAL A 82 -5.58 7.36 5.53
CA VAL A 82 -4.39 6.77 6.16
C VAL A 82 -4.79 6.05 7.46
N LEU A 83 -5.56 6.70 8.34
CA LEU A 83 -5.99 6.09 9.60
C LEU A 83 -6.83 4.82 9.38
N SER A 84 -7.83 4.88 8.52
CA SER A 84 -8.67 3.70 8.18
C SER A 84 -7.87 2.60 7.48
N GLY A 85 -6.92 2.97 6.61
CA GLY A 85 -6.02 2.04 5.96
C GLY A 85 -5.09 1.33 6.95
N LEU A 86 -4.47 2.07 7.87
CA LEU A 86 -3.61 1.49 8.90
C LEU A 86 -4.40 0.54 9.82
N ALA A 87 -5.59 0.94 10.25
CA ALA A 87 -6.47 0.06 11.04
C ALA A 87 -6.81 -1.24 10.28
N TRP A 88 -7.08 -1.15 8.98
CA TRP A 88 -7.35 -2.32 8.14
C TRP A 88 -6.10 -3.20 7.90
N ILE A 89 -4.92 -2.60 7.77
CA ILE A 89 -3.63 -3.33 7.62
C ILE A 89 -3.32 -4.11 8.90
N PHE A 90 -3.32 -3.42 10.05
CA PHE A 90 -2.94 -4.04 11.33
C PHE A 90 -4.01 -4.97 11.92
N GLY A 91 -5.23 -4.95 11.35
CA GLY A 91 -6.21 -6.02 11.58
C GLY A 91 -5.86 -7.34 10.90
N GLN A 92 -4.89 -7.37 9.97
CA GLN A 92 -4.48 -8.54 9.20
C GLN A 92 -3.03 -8.97 9.46
N GLU A 93 -2.13 -8.02 9.71
CA GLU A 93 -0.69 -8.25 9.85
C GLU A 93 -0.16 -7.60 11.13
N GLU A 94 0.74 -8.28 11.88
CA GLU A 94 1.37 -7.70 13.08
C GLU A 94 2.34 -6.55 12.72
N HIS A 95 2.93 -6.61 11.52
CA HIS A 95 3.87 -5.61 11.03
C HIS A 95 3.76 -5.47 9.50
N ALA A 96 4.01 -4.26 8.99
CA ALA A 96 4.12 -4.00 7.57
C ALA A 96 5.05 -2.81 7.31
N ILE A 97 5.73 -2.83 6.16
CA ILE A 97 6.39 -1.64 5.59
C ILE A 97 5.32 -0.82 4.89
N ILE A 98 5.23 0.46 5.20
CA ILE A 98 4.22 1.36 4.61
C ILE A 98 4.89 2.24 3.55
N LEU A 99 4.37 2.21 2.33
CA LEU A 99 4.82 3.02 1.20
C LEU A 99 3.66 3.84 0.63
N GLU A 100 3.94 5.05 0.17
CA GLU A 100 3.01 5.90 -0.58
C GLU A 100 3.37 5.89 -2.06
N ASP A 101 2.40 6.19 -2.93
CA ASP A 101 2.58 6.17 -4.38
C ASP A 101 3.61 7.18 -4.91
N ASP A 102 4.06 8.13 -4.11
CA ASP A 102 5.11 9.08 -4.44
C ASP A 102 6.48 8.80 -3.83
N LEU A 103 6.65 7.61 -3.24
CA LEU A 103 7.92 7.12 -2.75
C LEU A 103 8.47 6.04 -3.69
N LEU A 104 9.69 6.24 -4.18
CA LEU A 104 10.47 5.23 -4.90
C LEU A 104 11.64 4.79 -4.00
N PRO A 105 11.47 3.74 -3.19
CA PRO A 105 12.53 3.28 -2.29
C PRO A 105 13.69 2.70 -3.10
N SER A 106 14.92 3.00 -2.70
CA SER A 106 16.09 2.31 -3.23
C SER A 106 16.17 0.88 -2.68
N PRO A 107 16.88 -0.05 -3.34
CA PRO A 107 17.00 -1.42 -2.85
C PRO A 107 17.50 -1.53 -1.41
N GLU A 108 18.36 -0.61 -0.97
CA GLU A 108 18.92 -0.56 0.39
C GLU A 108 17.89 -0.17 1.46
N PHE A 109 16.74 0.39 1.07
CA PHE A 109 15.63 0.68 1.98
C PHE A 109 15.05 -0.60 2.59
N PHE A 110 15.03 -1.67 1.80
CA PHE A 110 14.51 -2.96 2.25
C PHE A 110 15.61 -3.65 3.03
N PRO A 111 15.47 -3.79 4.36
CA PRO A 111 16.50 -4.44 5.14
C PRO A 111 16.69 -5.86 4.63
N GLY A 112 17.94 -6.26 4.40
CA GLY A 112 18.29 -7.67 4.32
C GLY A 112 17.77 -8.40 5.56
N GLN A 113 17.57 -9.72 5.48
CA GLN A 113 16.87 -10.58 6.44
C GLN A 113 17.36 -10.55 7.92
N GLY A 114 18.16 -9.57 8.36
CA GLY A 114 18.70 -9.45 9.71
C GLY A 114 18.69 -8.06 10.36
N ALA A 115 18.07 -6.99 9.84
CA ALA A 115 18.15 -5.69 10.53
C ALA A 115 16.93 -4.74 10.40
N CYS A 116 16.31 -4.47 11.55
CA CYS A 116 15.56 -3.25 11.88
C CYS A 116 14.20 -2.98 11.20
N CYS A 117 13.28 -3.95 11.23
CA CYS A 117 11.89 -3.62 11.51
C CYS A 117 11.65 -3.78 13.01
N ARG A 118 11.88 -2.72 13.81
CA ARG A 118 11.25 -2.67 15.13
C ARG A 118 9.76 -2.54 14.87
N SER A 119 9.03 -3.64 15.03
CA SER A 119 7.58 -3.71 14.80
C SER A 119 6.88 -2.47 15.33
N MET A 120 6.12 -1.76 14.50
CA MET A 120 5.02 -0.94 15.02
C MET A 120 3.98 -1.92 15.55
N ARG A 121 4.19 -2.40 16.78
CA ARG A 121 3.18 -3.15 17.52
C ARG A 121 2.11 -2.14 17.90
N THR A 122 0.91 -2.28 17.36
CA THR A 122 -0.26 -1.61 17.91
C THR A 122 -0.51 -2.18 19.29
N THR A 123 -0.03 -1.50 20.34
CA THR A 123 -0.61 -1.71 21.66
C THR A 123 -2.05 -1.25 21.53
N SER A 124 -3.00 -2.18 21.64
CA SER A 124 -4.42 -1.87 21.71
C SER A 124 -4.68 -0.99 22.92
N ALA A 125 -4.55 0.33 22.77
CA ALA A 125 -5.04 1.28 23.73
C ALA A 125 -6.55 1.38 23.50
N SER A 126 -7.29 0.59 24.28
CA SER A 126 -8.71 0.79 24.51
C SER A 126 -8.90 2.22 25.06
N CYS A 127 -9.14 3.20 24.21
CA CYS A 127 -9.74 4.46 24.62
C CYS A 127 -11.22 4.20 24.88
N ARG A 128 -11.57 4.05 26.17
CA ARG A 128 -12.89 4.44 26.67
C ARG A 128 -12.96 5.96 26.72
#